data_AF-A0A0H3PQU6-F1
#
_entry.id   AF-A0A0H3PQU6-F1
#
_cell.length_a   1.000
_cell.length_b   1.000
_cell.length_c   1.000
_cell.angle_alpha   90.00
_cell.angle_beta   90.00
_cell.angle_gamma   90.00
#
_symmetry.space_group_name_H-M   'P 1'
#
loop_
_entity.id
_entity.type
_entity.pdbx_description
1 polymer ?
#
loop_
_entity_poly.entity_id
_entity_poly.type
_entity_poly.pdbx_seq_one_letter_code
_entity_poly.pdbx_strand_id
1 'polypeptide(L)' 'MNYDEITKITAERISDYMTEAVNTDSIAVAEMFHNAAWGVRTLWFELVTKIDIDIHKKNRYASYDLDR' A
#
# COMPACT_ATOMS: atom_id res chain seq x y z
N MET A 1 5.16 -5.62 -12.44
CA MET A 1 4.51 -4.47 -11.81
C MET A 1 5.54 -3.78 -10.95
N ASN A 2 5.84 -2.52 -11.22
CA ASN A 2 6.81 -1.73 -10.46
C ASN A 2 6.14 -1.03 -9.27
N TYR A 3 6.95 -0.42 -8.38
CA TYR A 3 6.45 0.23 -7.17
C TYR A 3 5.46 1.37 -7.48
N ASP A 4 5.72 2.17 -8.50
CA ASP A 4 4.89 3.31 -8.87
C ASP A 4 3.54 2.86 -9.44
N GLU A 5 3.53 1.79 -10.24
CA GLU A 5 2.32 1.15 -10.77
C GLU A 5 1.45 0.60 -9.64
N ILE A 6 2.05 -0.11 -8.67
CA ILE A 6 1.33 -0.65 -7.51
C ILE A 6 0.76 0.49 -6.67
N THR A 7 1.55 1.55 -6.43
CA THR A 7 1.12 2.70 -5.64
C THR A 7 -0.03 3.44 -6.31
N LYS A 8 0.04 3.63 -7.63
CA LYS A 8 -1.04 4.24 -8.41
C LYS A 8 -2.32 3.43 -8.35
N ILE A 9 -2.25 2.12 -8.61
CA ILE A 9 -3.41 1.21 -8.55
C ILE A 9 -4.02 1.21 -7.13
N THR A 10 -3.18 1.21 -6.10
CA THR A 10 -3.63 1.26 -4.69
C THR A 10 -4.40 2.55 -4.42
N ALA A 11 -3.88 3.69 -4.85
CA ALA A 11 -4.52 4.99 -4.65
C ALA A 11 -5.85 5.09 -5.40
N GLU A 12 -5.89 4.64 -6.66
CA GLU A 12 -7.12 4.57 -7.47
C GLU A 12 -8.16 3.69 -6.77
N ARG A 13 -7.77 2.51 -6.29
CA ARG A 13 -8.69 1.57 -5.63
C ARG A 13 -9.26 2.09 -4.32
N ILE A 14 -8.44 2.79 -3.52
CA ILE A 14 -8.91 3.46 -2.31
C ILE A 14 -9.92 4.55 -2.67
N SER A 15 -9.64 5.34 -3.71
CA SER A 15 -10.55 6.38 -4.17
C SER A 15 -11.88 5.78 -4.61
N ASP A 16 -11.87 4.73 -5.43
CA ASP A 16 -13.08 4.05 -5.89
C ASP A 16 -13.94 3.58 -4.71
N TYR A 17 -13.34 2.87 -3.74
CA TYR A 17 -14.07 2.40 -2.57
C TYR A 17 -14.63 3.54 -1.72
N MET A 18 -13.88 4.62 -1.52
CA MET A 18 -14.37 5.77 -0.77
C MET A 18 -15.50 6.49 -1.53
N THR A 19 -15.45 6.55 -2.86
CA THR A 19 -16.54 7.07 -3.68
C THR A 19 -17.81 6.23 -3.52
N GLU A 20 -17.71 4.90 -3.58
CA GLU A 20 -18.84 4.00 -3.33
C GLU A 20 -19.40 4.15 -1.90
N ALA A 21 -18.51 4.32 -0.90
CA ALA A 21 -18.91 4.54 0.48
C ALA A 21 -19.68 5.85 0.71
N VAL A 22 -19.36 6.91 -0.04
CA VAL A 22 -20.04 8.21 0.05
C VAL A 22 -21.37 8.20 -0.68
N ASN A 23 -21.47 7.45 -1.77
CA ASN A 23 -22.65 7.46 -2.65
C ASN A 23 -23.75 6.48 -2.22
N THR A 24 -23.43 5.50 -1.39
CA THR A 24 -24.42 4.53 -0.89
C THR A 24 -25.32 5.14 0.18
N ASP A 25 -26.58 4.70 0.20
CA ASP A 25 -27.59 5.07 1.20
C ASP A 25 -27.60 4.15 2.43
N SER A 26 -26.85 3.04 2.37
CA SER A 26 -26.76 2.05 3.43
C SER A 26 -25.48 2.21 4.25
N ILE A 27 -25.65 2.45 5.56
CA ILE A 27 -24.53 2.57 6.52
C ILE A 27 -23.67 1.30 6.51
N ALA A 28 -24.28 0.11 6.49
CA ALA A 28 -23.54 -1.15 6.48
C ALA A 28 -22.69 -1.31 5.21
N VAL A 29 -23.18 -0.83 4.06
CA VAL A 29 -22.45 -0.86 2.80
C VAL A 29 -21.33 0.19 2.80
N ALA A 30 -21.59 1.38 3.35
CA ALA A 30 -20.58 2.43 3.51
C ALA A 30 -19.42 1.95 4.40
N GLU A 31 -19.73 1.31 5.53
CA GLU A 31 -18.74 0.70 6.42
C GLU A 31 -17.94 -0.40 5.74
N MET A 32 -18.59 -1.25 4.93
CA MET A 32 -17.91 -2.29 4.16
C MET A 32 -16.85 -1.70 3.21
N PHE A 33 -17.22 -0.68 2.43
CA PHE A 33 -16.28 -0.02 1.52
C PHE A 33 -15.18 0.76 2.25
N HIS A 34 -15.51 1.41 3.36
CA HIS A 34 -14.51 2.07 4.21
C HIS A 34 -13.47 1.08 4.74
N ASN A 35 -13.93 -0.07 5.26
CA ASN A 35 -13.06 -1.13 5.75
C ASN A 35 -12.21 -1.73 4.62
N ALA A 36 -12.77 -1.88 3.41
CA ALA A 36 -12.02 -2.35 2.24
C ALA A 36 -10.92 -1.35 1.84
N ALA A 37 -11.23 -0.05 1.80
CA ALA A 37 -10.25 1.01 1.54
C ALA A 37 -9.11 1.00 2.58
N TRP A 38 -9.45 0.83 3.86
CA TRP A 38 -8.47 0.72 4.93
C TRP A 38 -7.59 -0.53 4.80
N GLY A 39 -8.18 -1.66 4.40
CA GLY A 39 -7.45 -2.90 4.12
C GLY A 39 -6.44 -2.73 3.00
N VAL A 40 -6.82 -2.12 1.88
CA VAL A 40 -5.92 -1.82 0.74
C VAL A 40 -4.75 -0.94 1.18
N ARG A 41 -5.02 0.12 1.95
CA ARG A 41 -3.98 1.00 2.50
C ARG A 41 -2.99 0.24 3.39
N THR A 42 -3.51 -0.64 4.24
CA THR A 42 -2.69 -1.44 5.17
C THR A 42 -1.76 -2.37 4.42
N LEU A 43 -2.27 -3.10 3.42
CA LEU A 43 -1.46 -4.01 2.61
C LEU A 43 -0.36 -3.27 1.83
N TRP A 44 -0.67 -2.09 1.27
CA TRP A 44 0.34 -1.26 0.63
C TRP A 44 1.43 -0.82 1.61
N PHE A 45 1.06 -0.41 2.82
CA PHE A 45 2.02 0.01 3.85
C PHE A 45 2.95 -1.14 4.28
N GLU A 46 2.42 -2.34 4.45
CA GLU A 46 3.22 -3.54 4.74
C GLU A 46 4.21 -3.85 3.61
N LEU A 47 3.76 -3.74 2.35
CA LEU A 47 4.61 -3.96 1.19
C LEU A 47 5.76 -2.95 1.14
N VAL A 48 5.45 -1.65 1.28
CA VAL A 48 6.46 -0.57 1.26
C VAL A 48 7.49 -0.78 2.36
N THR A 49 7.04 -1.13 3.57
CA THR A 49 7.91 -1.38 4.72
C THR A 49 8.87 -2.55 4.46
N LYS A 50 8.38 -3.65 3.86
CA LYS A 50 9.24 -4.77 3.48
C LYS A 50 10.29 -4.38 2.44
N ILE A 51 9.88 -3.62 1.42
CA ILE A 51 10.80 -3.12 0.38
C ILE A 51 11.88 -2.24 1.01
N ASP A 52 11.50 -1.32 1.89
CA ASP A 52 12.43 -0.42 2.56
C ASP A 52 13.46 -1.18 3.41
N ILE A 53 13.01 -2.17 4.20
CA ILE A 53 13.90 -3.04 4.99
C ILE A 53 14.88 -3.81 4.09
N ASP A 54 14.40 -4.35 2.97
CA ASP A 54 15.24 -5.11 2.05
C ASP A 54 16.29 -4.23 1.35
N ILE A 55 15.93 -2.99 0.99
CA ILE A 55 16.89 -2.00 0.47
C ILE A 55 17.95 -1.67 1.52
N HIS A 56 17.52 -1.37 2.75
CA HIS A 56 18.44 -1.08 3.86
C HIS A 56 19.40 -2.23 4.15
N LYS A 57 18.92 -3.49 4.10
CA LYS A 57 19.79 -4.67 4.23
C LYS A 57 20.78 -4.79 3.09
N LYS A 58 20.32 -4.68 1.84
CA LYS A 58 21.18 -4.76 0.65
C LYS A 58 22.30 -3.72 0.68
N ASN A 59 21.98 -2.47 1.01
CA ASN A 59 22.97 -1.40 1.12
C ASN A 59 24.00 -1.66 2.22
N ARG A 60 23.57 -2.26 3.35
CA ARG A 60 24.47 -2.64 4.44
C ARG A 60 25.47 -3.71 4.01
N TYR A 61 25.01 -4.74 3.29
CA TYR A 61 25.90 -5.78 2.75
C TYR A 61 26.84 -5.23 1.67
N ALA A 62 26.34 -4.37 0.77
CA ALA A 62 27.18 -3.73 -0.24
C ALA A 62 28.32 -2.89 0.39
N SER A 63 28.09 -2.25 1.54
CA SER A 63 29.16 -1.54 2.27
C SER A 63 30.25 -2.49 2.76
N TYR A 64 29.89 -3.67 3.30
CA TYR A 64 30.87 -4.65 3.77
C TYR A 64 31.72 -5.24 2.63
N ASP A 65 31.15 -5.39 1.43
CA ASP A 65 31.88 -5.89 0.26
C ASP A 65 32.88 -4.86 -0.32
N LEU A 66 32.66 -3.56 -0.08
CA LEU A 66 33.57 -2.48 -0.51
C LEU A 66 34.72 -2.21 0.47
N ASP A 67 34.56 -2.62 1.74
CA ASP A 67 35.56 -2.44 2.80
C ASP A 67 36.60 -3.60 2.86
N ARG A 68 36.58 -4.53 1.89
CA ARG A 68 37.47 -5.70 1.81
C ARG A 68 38.47 -5.60 0.67
#